data_AF-A0A2P7TAJ3-F1
#
_entry.id   AF-A0A2P7TAJ3-F1
#
_cell.length_a   1.000
_cell.length_b   1.000
_cell.length_c   1.000
_cell.angle_alpha   90.00
_cell.angle_beta   90.00
_cell.angle_gamma   90.00
#
_symmetry.space_group_name_H-M   'P 1'
#
loop_
_entity.id
_entity.type
_entity.pdbx_description
1 polymer ?
#
loop_
_entity_poly.entity_id
_entity_poly.type
_entity_poly.pdbx_seq_one_letter_code
_entity_poly.pdbx_strand_id
1 'polypeptide(L)'
;MITQQNNYQQQIANYFDSADYSIKVAVSWFTDEVLIQRLIDKVKSGIKVDVLLSCDNLNLLRHKLFRKLINSGGQVRKLGSESALDGGFMHTKEVIIDNQVAYGGSYNFTKNAKSHYEQFKKWDASELRGIIADFNSWFSKGDDLFLNVPNPDAIVCQLQQQFMEEQNDGFVTSESIFMDFSEEKYIRKKEQEVKVSHIQKMATSLSTNKASINEKGQTVHNTTGVISKPHKFYGGSATLIKSPNATRKTFSLSTYQKHTIVSRYSFLKCRIENGTLICTGELQPEYCDRYKIRIEFREGYAPLVFITSPHIEPRSAIHMYKEGCLCLFYPGEFKWRNTTKIAEYTIPWIVEWVLYYEIWKITGKWEGAEHLH
;
A
#
# COMPACT_ATOMS: atom_id res chain seq x y z
N MET A 1 9.49 -7.87 19.72
CA MET A 1 9.70 -7.80 18.25
C MET A 1 10.37 -6.47 17.97
N ILE A 2 11.54 -6.46 17.34
CA ILE A 2 12.15 -5.20 16.87
C ILE A 2 11.33 -4.80 15.65
N THR A 3 10.49 -3.78 15.78
CA THR A 3 9.86 -3.13 14.64
C THR A 3 10.97 -2.66 13.73
N GLN A 4 11.06 -3.23 12.52
CA GLN A 4 12.04 -2.81 11.52
C GLN A 4 11.65 -1.40 11.08
N GLN A 5 12.12 -0.37 11.78
CA GLN A 5 11.88 1.01 11.40
C GLN A 5 12.70 1.30 10.15
N ASN A 6 12.05 1.87 9.14
CA ASN A 6 12.79 2.37 7.99
C ASN A 6 13.61 3.61 8.41
N ASN A 7 14.68 3.90 7.67
CA ASN A 7 15.56 5.04 7.92
C ASN A 7 15.34 6.18 6.89
N TYR A 8 14.15 6.23 6.27
CA TYR A 8 13.89 7.15 5.15
C TYR A 8 13.95 8.62 5.56
N GLN A 9 13.49 8.98 6.77
CA GLN A 9 13.68 10.36 7.28
C GLN A 9 15.15 10.78 7.25
N GLN A 10 16.06 9.92 7.73
CA GLN A 10 17.50 10.21 7.72
C GLN A 10 18.05 10.26 6.30
N GLN A 11 17.63 9.35 5.42
CA GLN A 11 18.04 9.38 4.01
C GLN A 11 17.60 10.67 3.33
N ILE A 12 16.34 11.09 3.50
CA ILE A 12 15.81 12.32 2.92
C ILE A 12 16.53 13.55 3.46
N ALA A 13 16.80 13.59 4.77
CA ALA A 13 17.63 14.63 5.36
C ALA A 13 19.00 14.67 4.66
N ASN A 14 19.71 13.54 4.53
CA ASN A 14 20.99 13.48 3.83
C ASN A 14 20.91 13.95 2.36
N TYR A 15 19.80 13.69 1.67
CA TYR A 15 19.58 14.22 0.32
C TYR A 15 19.46 15.74 0.32
N PHE A 16 18.72 16.32 1.27
CA PHE A 16 18.69 17.77 1.45
C PHE A 16 20.08 18.33 1.75
N ASP A 17 20.88 17.62 2.54
CA ASP A 17 22.24 18.04 2.91
C ASP A 17 23.12 18.18 1.68
N SER A 18 23.02 17.24 0.75
CA SER A 18 23.79 17.21 -0.49
C SER A 18 23.44 18.28 -1.52
N ALA A 19 22.38 19.07 -1.32
CA ALA A 19 21.95 20.06 -2.30
C ALA A 19 22.87 21.29 -2.34
N ASP A 20 23.34 21.64 -3.54
CA ASP A 20 24.22 22.78 -3.80
C ASP A 20 23.47 24.03 -4.32
N TYR A 21 22.31 23.84 -4.97
CA TYR A 21 21.59 24.93 -5.65
C TYR A 21 20.09 24.95 -5.35
N SER A 22 19.42 23.79 -5.37
CA SER A 22 17.98 23.71 -5.20
C SER A 22 17.47 22.38 -4.65
N ILE A 23 16.39 22.48 -3.89
CA ILE A 23 15.60 21.34 -3.43
C ILE A 23 14.15 21.56 -3.88
N LYS A 24 13.59 20.57 -4.56
CA LYS A 24 12.15 20.52 -4.86
C LYS A 24 11.54 19.35 -4.11
N VAL A 25 10.43 19.57 -3.43
CA VAL A 25 9.70 18.53 -2.70
C VAL A 25 8.26 18.53 -3.18
N ALA A 26 7.76 17.41 -3.69
CA ALA A 26 6.34 17.22 -3.98
C ALA A 26 5.82 16.04 -3.14
N VAL A 27 5.03 16.31 -2.12
CA VAL A 27 4.54 15.26 -1.21
C VAL A 27 3.10 15.51 -0.81
N SER A 28 2.26 14.48 -0.83
CA SER A 28 0.84 14.65 -0.46
C SER A 28 0.67 15.15 0.97
N TRP A 29 1.39 14.54 1.92
CA TRP A 29 1.36 14.94 3.32
C TRP A 29 2.77 15.15 3.88
N PHE A 30 3.01 16.32 4.46
CA PHE A 30 4.27 16.73 5.05
C PHE A 30 4.08 17.28 6.48
N THR A 31 4.26 16.41 7.47
CA THR A 31 4.15 16.74 8.89
C THR A 31 5.44 16.51 9.69
N ASP A 32 6.50 15.99 9.05
CA ASP A 32 7.79 15.73 9.68
C ASP A 32 8.57 17.02 9.96
N GLU A 33 8.58 17.43 11.22
CA GLU A 33 9.21 18.67 11.67
C GLU A 33 10.71 18.72 11.44
N VAL A 34 11.41 17.58 11.51
CA VAL A 34 12.85 17.50 11.32
C VAL A 34 13.20 17.84 9.87
N LEU A 35 12.45 17.27 8.93
CA LEU A 35 12.63 17.53 7.50
C LEU A 35 12.24 18.96 7.14
N ILE A 36 11.14 19.51 7.68
CA ILE A 36 10.76 20.91 7.43
C ILE A 36 11.82 21.88 7.99
N GLN A 37 12.31 21.64 9.21
CA GLN A 37 13.35 22.48 9.81
C GLN A 37 14.65 22.41 9.00
N ARG A 38 15.02 21.23 8.48
CA ARG A 38 16.16 21.10 7.58
C ARG A 38 16.01 21.92 6.31
N LEU A 39 14.83 21.94 5.69
CA LEU A 39 14.57 22.78 4.52
C LEU A 39 14.70 24.27 4.85
N ILE A 40 14.21 24.72 6.01
CA ILE A 40 14.38 26.11 6.48
C ILE A 40 15.88 26.46 6.57
N ASP A 41 16.70 25.56 7.11
CA ASP A 41 18.14 25.80 7.25
C ASP A 41 18.84 25.85 5.88
N LYS A 42 18.40 25.04 4.91
CA LYS A 42 18.91 25.09 3.53
C LYS A 42 18.53 26.40 2.84
N VAL A 43 17.30 26.89 3.01
CA VAL A 43 16.90 28.23 2.51
C VAL A 43 17.81 29.32 3.07
N LYS A 44 18.04 29.31 4.38
CA LYS A 44 18.94 30.28 5.05
C LYS A 44 20.40 30.20 4.58
N SER A 45 20.81 29.04 4.08
CA SER A 45 22.14 28.82 3.50
C SER A 45 22.23 29.23 2.02
N GLY A 46 21.17 29.83 1.45
CA GLY A 46 21.13 30.31 0.07
C GLY A 46 20.60 29.30 -0.95
N ILE A 47 20.12 28.14 -0.51
CA ILE A 47 19.60 27.08 -1.39
C ILE A 47 18.14 27.37 -1.74
N LYS A 48 17.78 27.31 -3.01
CA LYS A 48 16.40 27.49 -3.45
C LYS A 48 15.54 26.30 -3.00
N VAL A 49 14.45 26.54 -2.28
CA VAL A 49 13.53 25.47 -1.85
C VAL A 49 12.11 25.73 -2.35
N ASP A 50 11.60 24.80 -3.14
CA ASP A 50 10.24 24.79 -3.69
C ASP A 50 9.48 23.55 -3.14
N VAL A 51 8.42 23.75 -2.37
CA VAL A 51 7.60 22.68 -1.77
C VAL A 51 6.20 22.70 -2.36
N LEU A 52 5.74 21.56 -2.89
CA LEU A 52 4.39 21.33 -3.38
C LEU A 52 3.68 20.30 -2.50
N LEU A 53 2.52 20.68 -1.96
CA LEU A 53 1.69 19.86 -1.08
C LEU A 53 0.33 19.55 -1.72
N SER A 54 -0.37 18.54 -1.20
CA SER A 54 -1.79 18.40 -1.49
C SER A 54 -2.58 19.51 -0.77
N CYS A 55 -3.81 19.76 -1.22
CA CYS A 55 -4.70 20.70 -0.55
C CYS A 55 -5.28 20.15 0.77
N ASP A 56 -4.90 18.96 1.20
CA ASP A 56 -5.38 18.37 2.45
C ASP A 56 -4.94 19.19 3.68
N ASN A 57 -5.91 19.47 4.55
CA ASN A 57 -5.72 20.25 5.77
C ASN A 57 -4.75 19.57 6.76
N LEU A 58 -4.43 18.29 6.59
CA LEU A 58 -3.37 17.62 7.36
C LEU A 58 -2.03 18.37 7.29
N ASN A 59 -1.72 19.01 6.16
CA ASN A 59 -0.51 19.82 5.99
C ASN A 59 -0.51 21.08 6.87
N LEU A 60 -1.68 21.58 7.27
CA LEU A 60 -1.79 22.75 8.15
C LEU A 60 -1.43 22.44 9.61
N LEU A 61 -1.28 21.16 10.00
CA LEU A 61 -0.68 20.78 11.28
C LEU A 61 0.73 21.37 11.48
N ARG A 62 1.42 21.73 10.38
CA ARG A 62 2.75 22.36 10.40
C ARG A 62 2.77 23.77 9.84
N HIS A 63 1.62 24.45 9.81
CA HIS A 63 1.50 25.81 9.25
C HIS A 63 2.54 26.81 9.80
N LYS A 64 2.91 26.73 11.09
CA LYS A 64 3.92 27.63 11.69
C LYS A 64 5.31 27.42 11.08
N LEU A 65 5.70 26.17 10.83
CA LEU A 65 6.98 25.84 10.20
C LEU A 65 6.96 26.20 8.71
N PHE A 66 5.87 25.94 7.99
CA PHE A 66 5.76 26.37 6.59
C PHE A 66 5.79 27.89 6.45
N ARG A 67 5.15 28.63 7.35
CA ARG A 67 5.25 30.10 7.39
C ARG A 67 6.69 30.56 7.64
N LYS A 68 7.42 29.90 8.54
CA LYS A 68 8.85 30.17 8.78
C LYS A 68 9.71 29.88 7.54
N LEU A 69 9.42 28.82 6.80
CA LEU A 69 10.09 28.49 5.54
C LEU A 69 9.84 29.55 4.47
N ILE A 70 8.58 29.96 4.29
CA ILE A 70 8.20 31.03 3.35
C ILE A 70 8.90 32.35 3.73
N ASN A 71 8.83 32.74 5.00
CA ASN A 71 9.46 33.97 5.49
C ASN A 71 10.99 33.95 5.38
N SER A 72 11.61 32.76 5.30
CA SER A 72 13.06 32.63 5.07
C SER A 72 13.43 32.75 3.60
N GLY A 73 12.47 32.75 2.66
CA GLY A 73 12.68 32.83 1.22
C GLY A 73 12.33 31.57 0.43
N GLY A 74 11.83 30.52 1.09
CA GLY A 74 11.33 29.32 0.41
C GLY A 74 9.94 29.55 -0.19
N GLN A 75 9.48 28.64 -1.05
CA GLN A 75 8.13 28.67 -1.60
C GLN A 75 7.36 27.42 -1.19
N VAL A 76 6.12 27.57 -0.73
CA VAL A 76 5.24 26.44 -0.42
C VAL A 76 3.91 26.64 -1.11
N ARG A 77 3.55 25.70 -1.98
CA ARG A 77 2.33 25.71 -2.77
C ARG A 77 1.48 24.47 -2.51
N LYS A 78 0.20 24.55 -2.82
CA LYS A 78 -0.76 23.43 -2.76
C LYS A 78 -1.45 23.23 -4.11
N LEU A 79 -1.78 21.98 -4.43
CA LEU A 79 -2.50 21.60 -5.64
C LEU A 79 -3.39 20.38 -5.41
N GLY A 80 -4.50 20.33 -6.15
CA GLY A 80 -5.38 19.17 -6.22
C GLY A 80 -6.59 19.26 -5.29
N SER A 81 -7.30 18.14 -5.14
CA SER A 81 -8.42 18.03 -4.19
C SER A 81 -7.95 18.09 -2.73
N GLU A 82 -8.85 18.47 -1.83
CA GLU A 82 -8.59 18.50 -0.38
C GLU A 82 -8.60 17.09 0.24
N SER A 83 -9.28 16.13 -0.39
CA SER A 83 -9.38 14.76 0.08
C SER A 83 -8.64 13.81 -0.86
N ALA A 84 -7.87 12.91 -0.26
CA ALA A 84 -7.19 11.80 -0.95
C ALA A 84 -8.15 10.76 -1.54
N LEU A 85 -9.43 10.80 -1.17
CA LEU A 85 -10.46 9.90 -1.70
C LEU A 85 -11.06 10.43 -3.01
N ASP A 86 -10.89 11.73 -3.27
CA ASP A 86 -11.46 12.43 -4.41
C ASP A 86 -10.55 12.35 -5.64
N GLY A 87 -11.14 12.56 -6.82
CA GLY A 87 -10.38 12.68 -8.06
C GLY A 87 -9.54 13.96 -8.08
N GLY A 88 -8.30 13.87 -8.58
CA GLY A 88 -7.42 15.03 -8.71
C GLY A 88 -6.55 15.33 -7.48
N PHE A 89 -6.48 14.42 -6.51
CA PHE A 89 -5.58 14.54 -5.36
C PHE A 89 -4.10 14.47 -5.79
N MET A 90 -3.26 15.37 -5.26
CA MET A 90 -1.81 15.31 -5.47
C MET A 90 -1.21 14.22 -4.57
N HIS A 91 -1.06 13.01 -5.12
CA HIS A 91 -0.60 11.81 -4.40
C HIS A 91 0.91 11.52 -4.56
N THR A 92 1.71 12.47 -5.02
CA THR A 92 3.16 12.31 -5.20
C THR A 92 3.88 12.26 -3.85
N LYS A 93 5.07 11.61 -3.78
CA LYS A 93 6.04 11.69 -2.67
C LYS A 93 7.45 11.64 -3.22
N GLU A 94 7.96 12.79 -3.63
CA GLU A 94 9.20 12.92 -4.39
C GLU A 94 10.04 14.11 -3.94
N VAL A 95 11.36 13.96 -4.08
CA VAL A 95 12.36 14.99 -3.85
C VAL A 95 13.28 15.05 -5.06
N ILE A 96 13.54 16.25 -5.56
CA ILE A 96 14.50 16.51 -6.63
C ILE A 96 15.60 17.43 -6.07
N ILE A 97 16.85 16.97 -6.17
CA ILE A 97 18.03 17.72 -5.76
C ILE A 97 18.75 18.25 -7.00
N ASP A 98 18.95 19.56 -7.03
CA ASP A 98 19.73 20.29 -8.05
C ASP A 98 19.31 20.07 -9.51
N ASN A 99 18.09 19.59 -9.75
CA ASN A 99 17.62 19.10 -11.06
C ASN A 99 18.49 17.98 -11.65
N GLN A 100 19.27 17.28 -10.82
CA GLN A 100 20.23 16.27 -11.25
C GLN A 100 19.88 14.86 -10.75
N VAL A 101 19.16 14.77 -9.64
CA VAL A 101 18.70 13.51 -9.09
C VAL A 101 17.32 13.66 -8.48
N ALA A 102 16.49 12.64 -8.65
CA ALA A 102 15.20 12.55 -8.01
C ALA A 102 15.09 11.25 -7.20
N TYR A 103 14.37 11.33 -6.09
CA TYR A 103 14.03 10.22 -5.22
C TYR A 103 12.53 10.21 -4.97
N GLY A 104 11.93 9.04 -4.84
CA GLY A 104 10.49 8.93 -4.59
C GLY A 104 10.02 7.53 -4.26
N GLY A 105 8.73 7.43 -3.97
CA GLY A 105 8.03 6.18 -3.74
C GLY A 105 6.73 6.37 -2.94
N SER A 106 6.45 5.48 -2.00
CA SER A 106 5.21 5.47 -1.23
C SER A 106 5.29 6.27 0.09
N TYR A 107 6.51 6.60 0.54
CA TYR A 107 6.77 7.24 1.84
C TYR A 107 6.28 8.70 1.89
N ASN A 108 5.21 8.97 2.65
CA ASN A 108 4.81 10.34 3.03
C ASN A 108 5.78 10.94 4.05
N PHE A 109 5.91 12.28 4.07
CA PHE A 109 6.87 12.95 4.95
C PHE A 109 6.21 13.23 6.30
N THR A 110 5.76 12.15 6.95
CA THR A 110 5.06 12.15 8.23
C THR A 110 5.86 11.35 9.25
N LYS A 111 5.63 11.60 10.55
CA LYS A 111 6.32 10.87 11.62
C LYS A 111 6.00 9.37 11.64
N ASN A 112 4.77 9.00 11.23
CA ASN A 112 4.27 7.63 11.28
C ASN A 112 4.82 6.72 10.17
N ALA A 113 5.15 7.29 9.01
CA ALA A 113 5.65 6.57 7.85
C ALA A 113 6.91 5.73 8.16
N LYS A 114 7.67 6.06 9.22
CA LYS A 114 8.82 5.29 9.72
C LYS A 114 8.50 3.85 10.12
N SER A 115 7.26 3.59 10.54
CA SER A 115 6.82 2.28 11.04
C SER A 115 6.15 1.42 9.97
N HIS A 116 5.95 1.97 8.77
CA HIS A 116 5.32 1.28 7.65
C HIS A 116 6.35 0.65 6.71
N TYR A 117 5.93 -0.39 5.99
CA TYR A 117 6.68 -1.00 4.90
C TYR A 117 6.60 -0.15 3.64
N GLU A 118 7.31 0.98 3.66
CA GLU A 118 7.37 1.94 2.55
C GLU A 118 8.51 1.62 1.57
N GLN A 119 8.43 2.20 0.37
CA GLN A 119 9.54 2.26 -0.56
C GLN A 119 9.90 3.72 -0.82
N PHE A 120 11.19 4.03 -0.77
CA PHE A 120 11.73 5.31 -1.22
C PHE A 120 13.08 5.04 -1.86
N LYS A 121 13.21 5.34 -3.15
CA LYS A 121 14.38 4.98 -3.95
C LYS A 121 14.76 6.12 -4.89
N LYS A 122 15.98 6.06 -5.42
CA LYS A 122 16.42 6.91 -6.52
C LYS A 122 15.69 6.52 -7.80
N TRP A 123 15.20 7.50 -8.55
CA TRP A 123 14.61 7.31 -9.87
C TRP A 123 15.67 7.12 -10.95
N ASP A 124 15.31 6.48 -12.06
CA ASP A 124 16.23 6.26 -13.16
C ASP A 124 16.57 7.58 -13.88
N ALA A 125 17.80 7.70 -14.37
CA ALA A 125 18.25 8.91 -15.06
C ALA A 125 17.39 9.22 -16.31
N SER A 126 16.80 8.20 -16.93
CA SER A 126 15.87 8.35 -18.05
C SER A 126 14.53 9.00 -17.66
N GLU A 127 14.11 8.87 -16.41
CA GLU A 127 12.83 9.39 -15.90
C GLU A 127 12.95 10.83 -15.37
N LEU A 128 14.16 11.23 -14.96
CA LEU A 128 14.44 12.50 -14.29
C LEU A 128 13.87 13.73 -15.02
N ARG A 129 14.02 13.80 -16.36
CA ARG A 129 13.51 14.94 -17.14
C ARG A 129 11.99 15.06 -17.06
N GLY A 130 11.28 13.93 -17.10
CA GLY A 130 9.83 13.90 -16.95
C GLY A 130 9.41 14.37 -15.56
N ILE A 131 10.03 13.81 -14.53
CA ILE A 131 9.76 14.16 -13.12
C ILE A 131 9.96 15.66 -12.86
N ILE A 132 11.05 16.25 -13.38
CA ILE A 132 11.30 17.69 -13.26
C ILE A 132 10.24 18.51 -14.01
N ALA A 133 9.86 18.08 -15.21
CA ALA A 133 8.85 18.78 -16.01
C ALA A 133 7.47 18.74 -15.33
N ASP A 134 7.08 17.58 -14.81
CA ASP A 134 5.83 17.38 -14.07
C ASP A 134 5.79 18.24 -12.81
N PHE A 135 6.87 18.21 -12.00
CA PHE A 135 6.99 19.08 -10.84
C PHE A 135 6.81 20.55 -11.22
N ASN A 136 7.57 21.05 -12.21
CA ASN A 136 7.52 22.45 -12.59
C ASN A 136 6.13 22.85 -13.11
N SER A 137 5.49 21.98 -13.90
CA SER A 137 4.12 22.16 -14.38
C SER A 137 3.12 22.26 -13.23
N TRP A 138 3.14 21.32 -12.28
CA TRP A 138 2.25 21.33 -11.13
C TRP A 138 2.52 22.51 -10.20
N PHE A 139 3.79 22.80 -9.93
CA PHE A 139 4.20 23.90 -9.07
C PHE A 139 3.74 25.25 -9.64
N SER A 140 3.85 25.45 -10.97
CA SER A 140 3.37 26.67 -11.62
C SER A 140 1.86 26.89 -11.49
N LYS A 141 1.08 25.80 -11.43
CA LYS A 141 -0.39 25.80 -11.30
C LYS A 141 -0.86 25.82 -9.85
N GLY A 142 0.02 25.47 -8.91
CA GLY A 142 -0.29 25.42 -7.50
C GLY A 142 -0.47 26.82 -6.91
N ASP A 143 -1.43 26.91 -5.99
CA ASP A 143 -1.70 28.11 -5.21
C ASP A 143 -0.73 28.23 -4.04
N ASP A 144 -0.52 29.44 -3.52
CA ASP A 144 0.17 29.62 -2.24
C ASP A 144 -0.54 28.78 -1.15
N LEU A 145 0.23 28.13 -0.27
CA LEU A 145 -0.32 27.27 0.78
C LEU A 145 -1.41 27.98 1.62
N PHE A 146 -1.20 29.26 1.91
CA PHE A 146 -2.09 30.08 2.75
C PHE A 146 -3.14 30.85 1.94
N LEU A 147 -3.19 30.70 0.61
CA LEU A 147 -4.28 31.25 -0.19
C LEU A 147 -5.61 30.67 0.30
N ASN A 148 -6.56 31.57 0.58
CA ASN A 148 -7.87 31.24 1.16
C ASN A 148 -7.81 30.53 2.53
N VAL A 149 -6.71 30.67 3.27
CA VAL A 149 -6.54 30.13 4.63
C VAL A 149 -6.19 31.27 5.60
N PRO A 150 -7.15 32.14 5.95
CA PRO A 150 -6.89 33.31 6.78
C PRO A 150 -6.53 32.96 8.23
N ASN A 151 -7.06 31.84 8.74
CA ASN A 151 -6.84 31.38 10.11
C ASN A 151 -6.51 29.87 10.15
N PRO A 152 -5.25 29.46 9.90
CA PRO A 152 -4.87 28.06 9.93
C PRO A 152 -4.96 27.44 11.33
N ASP A 153 -4.78 28.21 12.41
CA ASP A 153 -4.95 27.71 13.77
C ASP A 153 -6.40 27.26 14.00
N ALA A 154 -7.40 27.99 13.50
CA ALA A 154 -8.80 27.58 13.59
C ALA A 154 -9.11 26.28 12.83
N ILE A 155 -8.52 26.10 11.64
CA ILE A 155 -8.67 24.84 10.89
C ILE A 155 -8.04 23.67 11.65
N VAL A 156 -6.84 23.86 12.21
CA VAL A 156 -6.20 22.83 13.05
C VAL A 156 -7.08 22.48 14.25
N CYS A 157 -7.65 23.47 14.95
CA CYS A 157 -8.60 23.23 16.04
C CYS A 157 -9.82 22.41 15.59
N GLN A 158 -10.37 22.68 14.39
CA GLN A 158 -11.49 21.92 13.84
C GLN A 158 -11.10 20.46 13.55
N LEU A 159 -9.93 20.21 12.96
CA LEU A 159 -9.44 18.84 12.73
C LEU A 159 -9.28 18.07 14.05
N GLN A 160 -8.77 18.74 15.08
CA GLN A 160 -8.63 18.17 16.42
C GLN A 160 -9.97 17.80 17.02
N GLN A 161 -10.96 18.70 16.94
CA GLN A 161 -12.32 18.46 17.41
C GLN A 161 -12.96 17.27 16.69
N GLN A 162 -12.91 17.23 15.36
CA GLN A 162 -13.44 16.12 14.56
C GLN A 162 -12.82 14.78 14.94
N PHE A 163 -11.49 14.72 15.11
CA PHE A 163 -10.85 13.47 15.51
C PHE A 163 -11.30 13.00 16.89
N MET A 164 -11.47 13.93 17.84
CA MET A 164 -11.92 13.60 19.19
C MET A 164 -13.37 13.11 19.22
N GLU A 165 -14.26 13.74 18.44
CA GLU A 165 -15.65 13.31 18.27
C GLU A 165 -15.74 11.90 17.68
N GLU A 166 -14.87 11.57 16.72
CA GLU A 166 -14.83 10.23 16.11
C GLU A 166 -14.28 9.14 17.05
N GLN A 167 -13.54 9.51 18.11
CA GLN A 167 -13.01 8.56 19.09
C GLN A 167 -13.96 8.34 20.27
N ASN A 168 -14.82 9.31 20.59
CA ASN A 168 -15.72 9.25 21.74
C ASN A 168 -17.18 9.10 21.28
N ASP A 169 -17.80 7.98 21.66
CA ASP A 169 -19.25 7.75 21.52
C ASP A 169 -20.07 8.58 22.56
N GLY A 170 -19.58 9.76 22.95
CA GLY A 170 -20.10 10.57 24.05
C GLY A 170 -19.50 11.98 24.17
N PHE A 171 -20.23 12.86 24.85
CA PHE A 171 -20.02 14.31 24.93
C PHE A 171 -18.72 14.70 25.68
N VAL A 172 -17.81 15.46 25.05
CA VAL A 172 -16.53 15.91 25.62
C VAL A 172 -16.51 17.43 25.76
N THR A 173 -16.06 17.94 26.90
CA THR A 173 -15.94 19.41 27.16
C THR A 173 -14.69 20.02 26.50
N SER A 174 -14.70 21.32 26.22
CA SER A 174 -13.62 22.02 25.48
C SER A 174 -12.23 21.95 26.12
N GLU A 175 -12.12 21.82 27.45
CA GLU A 175 -10.83 21.72 28.15
C GLU A 175 -10.20 20.32 28.07
N SER A 176 -11.02 19.26 28.02
CA SER A 176 -10.55 17.88 27.82
C SER A 176 -10.07 17.59 26.39
N ILE A 177 -10.49 18.39 25.40
CA ILE A 177 -10.11 18.24 23.99
C ILE A 177 -8.60 18.41 23.78
N PHE A 178 -7.95 19.30 24.53
CA PHE A 178 -6.54 19.61 24.36
C PHE A 178 -5.58 18.58 25.00
N MET A 179 -6.04 17.77 25.96
CA MET A 179 -5.15 16.81 26.65
C MET A 179 -5.03 15.46 25.94
N ASP A 180 -6.00 15.07 25.09
CA ASP A 180 -6.06 13.73 24.50
C ASP A 180 -5.77 13.67 22.98
N PHE A 181 -5.58 14.81 22.30
CA PHE A 181 -5.26 14.82 20.88
C PHE A 181 -3.84 14.31 20.61
N SER A 182 -3.74 13.09 20.09
CA SER A 182 -2.49 12.54 19.57
C SER A 182 -2.43 12.75 18.06
N GLU A 183 -1.64 13.74 17.62
CA GLU A 183 -1.35 13.98 16.19
C GLU A 183 -0.89 12.70 15.48
N GLU A 184 -0.07 11.89 16.15
CA GLU A 184 0.40 10.60 15.62
C GLU A 184 -0.78 9.65 15.36
N LYS A 185 -1.73 9.52 16.28
CA LYS A 185 -2.92 8.68 16.05
C LYS A 185 -3.78 9.24 14.92
N TYR A 186 -3.97 10.57 14.85
CA TYR A 186 -4.76 11.21 13.80
C TYR A 186 -4.17 11.00 12.41
N ILE A 187 -2.88 11.31 12.23
CA ILE A 187 -2.17 11.11 10.95
C ILE A 187 -2.24 9.63 10.55
N ARG A 188 -2.03 8.70 11.50
CA ARG A 188 -2.07 7.25 11.23
C ARG A 188 -3.45 6.82 10.75
N LYS A 189 -4.52 7.33 11.38
CA LYS A 189 -5.90 7.05 10.97
C LYS A 189 -6.15 7.53 9.54
N LYS A 190 -5.76 8.76 9.20
CA LYS A 190 -5.90 9.31 7.83
C LYS A 190 -5.12 8.47 6.81
N GLU A 191 -3.89 8.09 7.12
CA GLU A 191 -3.07 7.20 6.26
C GLU A 191 -3.74 5.84 6.05
N GLN A 192 -4.31 5.26 7.11
CA GLN A 192 -5.02 3.98 7.04
C GLN A 192 -6.31 4.06 6.24
N GLU A 193 -7.10 5.13 6.35
CA GLU A 193 -8.33 5.35 5.57
C GLU A 193 -8.05 5.38 4.06
N VAL A 194 -7.02 6.14 3.66
CA VAL A 194 -6.61 6.24 2.26
C VAL A 194 -6.09 4.89 1.76
N LYS A 195 -5.26 4.21 2.57
CA LYS A 195 -4.77 2.86 2.26
C LYS A 195 -5.93 1.88 2.04
N VAL A 196 -6.92 1.85 2.94
CA VAL A 196 -8.11 0.99 2.82
C VAL A 196 -8.88 1.31 1.55
N SER A 197 -9.14 2.59 1.26
CA SER A 197 -9.88 2.97 0.06
C SER A 197 -9.17 2.54 -1.23
N HIS A 198 -7.85 2.68 -1.32
CA HIS A 198 -7.10 2.20 -2.49
C HIS A 198 -7.19 0.69 -2.65
N ILE A 199 -7.02 -0.06 -1.56
CA ILE A 199 -7.11 -1.52 -1.59
C ILE A 199 -8.53 -1.98 -1.96
N GLN A 200 -9.57 -1.32 -1.46
CA GLN A 200 -10.97 -1.58 -1.83
C GLN A 200 -11.23 -1.35 -3.32
N LYS A 201 -10.74 -0.23 -3.87
CA LYS A 201 -10.82 0.07 -5.31
C LYS A 201 -10.12 -1.01 -6.15
N MET A 202 -8.94 -1.46 -5.72
CA MET A 202 -8.19 -2.55 -6.38
C MET A 202 -8.94 -3.89 -6.31
N ALA A 203 -9.39 -4.30 -5.13
CA ALA A 203 -10.11 -5.55 -4.92
C ALA A 203 -11.42 -5.59 -5.73
N THR A 204 -12.19 -4.50 -5.72
CA THR A 204 -13.40 -4.36 -6.54
C THR A 204 -13.10 -4.45 -8.03
N SER A 205 -12.01 -3.83 -8.49
CA SER A 205 -11.62 -3.87 -9.90
C SER A 205 -11.22 -5.28 -10.34
N LEU A 206 -10.55 -6.05 -9.48
CA LEU A 206 -10.21 -7.45 -9.74
C LEU A 206 -11.45 -8.35 -9.77
N SER A 207 -12.31 -8.26 -8.76
CA SER A 207 -13.51 -9.12 -8.64
C SER A 207 -14.57 -8.82 -9.69
N THR A 208 -14.57 -7.61 -10.26
CA THR A 208 -15.48 -7.21 -11.37
C THR A 208 -14.84 -7.30 -12.76
N ASN A 209 -13.68 -7.96 -12.90
CA ASN A 209 -12.96 -8.17 -14.17
C ASN A 209 -12.55 -6.87 -14.89
N LYS A 210 -12.42 -5.75 -14.17
CA LYS A 210 -11.92 -4.46 -14.68
C LYS A 210 -10.39 -4.33 -14.56
N ALA A 211 -9.76 -5.18 -13.75
CA ALA A 211 -8.32 -5.29 -13.61
C ALA A 211 -7.88 -6.75 -13.79
N SER A 212 -6.57 -6.93 -14.01
CA SER A 212 -5.94 -8.25 -14.12
C SER A 212 -4.63 -8.28 -13.33
N ILE A 213 -4.04 -9.46 -13.21
CA ILE A 213 -2.77 -9.67 -12.50
C ILE A 213 -1.66 -9.90 -13.52
N ASN A 214 -0.62 -9.07 -13.45
CA ASN A 214 0.53 -9.16 -14.34
C ASN A 214 1.50 -10.29 -13.92
N GLU A 215 2.57 -10.45 -14.70
CA GLU A 215 3.57 -11.50 -14.46
C GLU A 215 4.31 -11.40 -13.12
N LYS A 216 4.31 -10.22 -12.48
CA LYS A 216 4.95 -9.96 -11.18
C LYS A 216 3.96 -10.12 -10.01
N GLY A 217 2.71 -10.51 -10.27
CA GLY A 217 1.68 -10.64 -9.24
C GLY A 217 1.05 -9.30 -8.82
N GLN A 218 1.19 -8.26 -9.64
CA GLN A 218 0.63 -6.93 -9.36
C GLN A 218 -0.69 -6.73 -10.10
N THR A 219 -1.62 -6.02 -9.47
CA THR A 219 -2.87 -5.58 -10.10
C THR A 219 -2.58 -4.51 -11.16
N VAL A 220 -3.11 -4.69 -12.36
CA VAL A 220 -3.03 -3.71 -13.45
C VAL A 220 -4.42 -3.39 -13.97
N HIS A 221 -4.69 -2.11 -14.23
CA HIS A 221 -5.98 -1.59 -14.72
C HIS A 221 -6.17 -1.83 -16.23
N ASN A 222 -5.93 -3.06 -16.68
CA ASN A 222 -6.17 -3.52 -18.04
C ASN A 222 -6.43 -5.04 -18.02
N THR A 223 -6.70 -5.62 -19.18
CA THR A 223 -6.98 -7.06 -19.34
C THR A 223 -5.82 -7.85 -19.96
N THR A 224 -4.59 -7.31 -19.96
CA THR A 224 -3.44 -7.99 -20.57
C THR A 224 -2.85 -9.08 -19.67
N GLY A 225 -3.12 -9.04 -18.37
CA GLY A 225 -2.76 -10.06 -17.39
C GLY A 225 -3.83 -11.15 -17.22
N VAL A 226 -3.79 -11.83 -16.07
CA VAL A 226 -4.78 -12.86 -15.71
C VAL A 226 -5.95 -12.23 -14.95
N ILE A 227 -7.16 -12.38 -15.49
CA ILE A 227 -8.40 -11.92 -14.87
C ILE A 227 -8.85 -12.92 -13.81
N SER A 228 -9.20 -12.43 -12.61
CA SER A 228 -9.71 -13.29 -11.54
C SER A 228 -11.07 -13.89 -11.90
N LYS A 229 -11.31 -15.13 -11.50
CA LYS A 229 -12.59 -15.81 -11.75
C LYS A 229 -13.50 -15.66 -10.54
N PRO A 230 -14.83 -15.51 -10.73
CA PRO A 230 -15.77 -15.42 -9.61
C PRO A 230 -15.60 -16.58 -8.63
N HIS A 231 -15.57 -16.25 -7.34
CA HIS A 231 -15.44 -17.20 -6.26
C HIS A 231 -16.04 -16.62 -4.98
N LYS A 232 -16.26 -17.48 -3.98
CA LYS A 232 -16.61 -17.07 -2.62
C LYS A 232 -15.68 -17.75 -1.63
N PHE A 233 -15.18 -17.02 -0.65
CA PHE A 233 -14.45 -17.59 0.47
C PHE A 233 -15.40 -18.40 1.36
N TYR A 234 -14.95 -19.52 1.92
CA TYR A 234 -15.85 -20.46 2.62
C TYR A 234 -15.73 -20.49 4.13
N GLY A 235 -14.55 -20.42 4.75
CA GLY A 235 -14.43 -20.44 6.22
C GLY A 235 -14.66 -21.80 6.92
N GLY A 236 -14.99 -22.87 6.19
CA GLY A 236 -15.22 -24.23 6.75
C GLY A 236 -13.96 -25.05 7.02
N SER A 237 -13.96 -26.37 6.75
CA SER A 237 -12.79 -27.26 6.92
C SER A 237 -12.05 -27.51 5.61
N ALA A 238 -10.72 -27.66 5.66
CA ALA A 238 -9.89 -27.99 4.50
C ALA A 238 -9.95 -29.49 4.17
N THR A 239 -10.03 -29.82 2.88
CA THR A 239 -9.70 -31.16 2.40
C THR A 239 -8.18 -31.25 2.23
N LEU A 240 -7.51 -31.89 3.18
CA LEU A 240 -6.05 -32.04 3.14
C LEU A 240 -5.59 -33.04 2.08
N ILE A 241 -4.40 -32.79 1.51
CA ILE A 241 -3.72 -33.74 0.62
C ILE A 241 -3.35 -34.97 1.44
N LYS A 242 -3.94 -36.13 1.14
CA LYS A 242 -3.57 -37.38 1.79
C LYS A 242 -2.27 -37.95 1.21
N SER A 243 -1.45 -38.57 2.07
CA SER A 243 -0.31 -39.41 1.65
C SER A 243 -0.79 -40.56 0.76
N PRO A 244 -0.02 -40.98 -0.26
CA PRO A 244 -0.50 -41.97 -1.24
C PRO A 244 -0.76 -43.34 -0.60
N ASN A 245 -1.83 -44.00 -1.05
CA ASN A 245 -1.74 -45.42 -1.37
C ASN A 245 -0.98 -45.56 -2.69
N ALA A 246 -0.01 -46.48 -2.72
CA ALA A 246 0.96 -46.64 -3.80
C ALA A 246 0.30 -47.12 -5.11
N THR A 247 -0.21 -46.22 -5.93
CA THR A 247 -0.61 -46.55 -7.31
C THR A 247 -0.25 -45.44 -8.29
N ARG A 248 0.65 -45.81 -9.22
CA ARG A 248 1.20 -45.09 -10.39
C ARG A 248 1.66 -43.64 -10.20
N LYS A 249 2.98 -43.44 -10.25
CA LYS A 249 3.69 -42.16 -10.34
C LYS A 249 3.49 -41.49 -11.71
N THR A 250 2.29 -41.02 -12.01
CA THR A 250 2.11 -40.07 -13.12
C THR A 250 2.20 -38.65 -12.56
N PHE A 251 3.17 -37.88 -13.06
CA PHE A 251 3.40 -36.49 -12.66
C PHE A 251 2.99 -35.50 -13.77
N SER A 252 2.18 -35.97 -14.73
CA SER A 252 1.88 -35.24 -15.96
C SER A 252 1.09 -33.97 -15.68
N LEU A 253 0.12 -34.02 -14.76
CA LEU A 253 -0.67 -32.85 -14.40
C LEU A 253 0.14 -31.88 -13.53
N SER A 254 0.97 -32.38 -12.61
CA SER A 254 1.91 -31.52 -11.86
C SER A 254 2.88 -30.79 -12.79
N THR A 255 3.38 -31.47 -13.82
CA THR A 255 4.26 -30.88 -14.85
C THR A 255 3.52 -29.85 -15.69
N TYR A 256 2.28 -30.15 -16.10
CA TYR A 256 1.42 -29.21 -16.81
C TYR A 256 1.15 -27.94 -16.01
N GLN A 257 0.72 -28.08 -14.75
CA GLN A 257 0.47 -26.93 -13.86
C GLN A 257 1.74 -26.10 -13.68
N LYS A 258 2.91 -26.73 -13.44
CA LYS A 258 4.20 -26.03 -13.35
C LYS A 258 4.46 -25.18 -14.58
N HIS A 259 4.30 -25.74 -15.78
CA HIS A 259 4.50 -25.00 -17.03
C HIS A 259 3.56 -23.79 -17.11
N THR A 260 2.27 -23.96 -16.83
CA THR A 260 1.30 -22.86 -16.90
C THR A 260 1.54 -21.74 -15.89
N ILE A 261 2.13 -22.05 -14.73
CA ILE A 261 2.48 -21.06 -13.71
C ILE A 261 3.72 -20.29 -14.14
N VAL A 262 4.81 -20.99 -14.46
CA VAL A 262 6.10 -20.35 -14.81
C VAL A 262 5.99 -19.53 -16.10
N SER A 263 5.12 -19.92 -17.04
CA SER A 263 4.90 -19.13 -18.26
C SER A 263 4.11 -17.84 -18.03
N ARG A 264 3.48 -17.65 -16.86
CA ARG A 264 2.61 -16.50 -16.57
C ARG A 264 3.09 -15.64 -15.41
N TYR A 265 3.81 -16.22 -14.44
CA TYR A 265 4.16 -15.55 -13.20
C TYR A 265 5.65 -15.72 -12.90
N SER A 266 6.42 -14.67 -13.16
CA SER A 266 7.87 -14.64 -12.96
C SER A 266 8.27 -14.60 -11.47
N PHE A 267 7.35 -14.18 -10.59
CA PHE A 267 7.58 -14.14 -9.13
C PHE A 267 7.50 -15.52 -8.45
N LEU A 268 7.05 -16.57 -9.14
CA LEU A 268 6.90 -17.93 -8.61
C LEU A 268 7.99 -18.87 -9.12
N LYS A 269 8.66 -19.54 -8.18
CA LYS A 269 9.59 -20.65 -8.46
C LYS A 269 8.89 -21.97 -8.16
N CYS A 270 8.88 -22.89 -9.11
CA CYS A 270 8.16 -24.16 -8.99
C CYS A 270 9.09 -25.38 -9.15
N ARG A 271 8.92 -26.37 -8.28
CA ARG A 271 9.60 -27.67 -8.32
C ARG A 271 8.59 -28.80 -8.05
N ILE A 272 8.95 -30.03 -8.44
CA ILE A 272 8.11 -31.21 -8.21
C ILE A 272 8.93 -32.16 -7.34
N GLU A 273 8.39 -32.50 -6.16
CA GLU A 273 9.03 -33.39 -5.19
C GLU A 273 8.03 -34.48 -4.81
N ASN A 274 8.41 -35.75 -4.99
CA ASN A 274 7.57 -36.91 -4.65
C ASN A 274 6.14 -36.86 -5.24
N GLY A 275 5.96 -36.21 -6.38
CA GLY A 275 4.66 -36.04 -7.06
C GLY A 275 3.79 -34.91 -6.56
N THR A 276 4.33 -34.05 -5.70
CA THR A 276 3.71 -32.79 -5.30
C THR A 276 4.41 -31.65 -6.02
N LEU A 277 3.63 -30.83 -6.72
CA LEU A 277 4.10 -29.54 -7.22
C LEU A 277 4.16 -28.56 -6.05
N ILE A 278 5.34 -28.00 -5.80
CA ILE A 278 5.58 -26.97 -4.79
C ILE A 278 6.00 -25.71 -5.51
N CYS A 279 5.23 -24.63 -5.37
CA CYS A 279 5.56 -23.31 -5.88
C CYS A 279 5.72 -22.33 -4.73
N THR A 280 6.77 -21.51 -4.77
CA THR A 280 7.05 -20.49 -3.75
C THR A 280 7.39 -19.16 -4.40
N GLY A 281 6.97 -18.05 -3.80
CA GLY A 281 7.27 -16.71 -4.31
C GLY A 281 6.98 -15.61 -3.30
N GLU A 282 7.35 -14.39 -3.67
CA GLU A 282 7.04 -13.17 -2.91
C GLU A 282 5.98 -12.37 -3.68
N LEU A 283 4.86 -12.13 -3.01
CA LEU A 283 3.73 -11.36 -3.53
C LEU A 283 3.63 -10.05 -2.75
N GLN A 284 3.57 -8.93 -3.45
CA GLN A 284 3.38 -7.61 -2.86
C GLN A 284 2.48 -6.79 -3.79
N PRO A 285 1.14 -6.90 -3.65
CA PRO A 285 0.23 -5.99 -4.35
C PRO A 285 0.50 -4.54 -3.92
N GLU A 286 0.08 -3.58 -4.73
CA GLU A 286 0.24 -2.16 -4.39
C GLU A 286 -0.48 -1.84 -3.06
N TYR A 287 0.10 -0.94 -2.27
CA TYR A 287 -0.39 -0.59 -0.92
C TYR A 287 -0.44 -1.77 0.06
N CYS A 288 0.22 -2.90 -0.19
CA CYS A 288 0.19 -4.07 0.70
C CYS A 288 1.58 -4.39 1.26
N ASP A 289 1.61 -5.08 2.40
CA ASP A 289 2.84 -5.67 2.92
C ASP A 289 3.32 -6.79 1.99
N ARG A 290 4.57 -7.22 2.16
CA ARG A 290 5.13 -8.33 1.39
C ARG A 290 4.77 -9.67 2.00
N TYR A 291 4.25 -10.58 1.17
CA TYR A 291 3.85 -11.92 1.56
C TYR A 291 4.71 -12.99 0.86
N LYS A 292 5.34 -13.88 1.62
CA LYS A 292 5.89 -15.12 1.08
C LYS A 292 4.78 -16.16 1.02
N ILE A 293 4.59 -16.76 -0.15
CA ILE A 293 3.56 -17.76 -0.37
C ILE A 293 4.16 -19.12 -0.74
N ARG A 294 3.47 -20.19 -0.36
CA ARG A 294 3.74 -21.57 -0.78
C ARG A 294 2.46 -22.20 -1.28
N ILE A 295 2.47 -22.71 -2.50
CA ILE A 295 1.38 -23.46 -3.13
C ILE A 295 1.83 -24.91 -3.24
N GLU A 296 1.00 -25.83 -2.76
CA GLU A 296 1.20 -27.27 -2.89
C GLU A 296 0.06 -27.88 -3.67
N PHE A 297 0.40 -28.62 -4.72
CA PHE A 297 -0.60 -29.24 -5.58
C PHE A 297 -0.27 -30.70 -5.82
N ARG A 298 -1.33 -31.52 -5.75
CA ARG A 298 -1.29 -32.94 -6.07
C ARG A 298 -2.50 -33.31 -6.91
N GLU A 299 -2.29 -34.19 -7.89
CA GLU A 299 -3.35 -34.67 -8.76
C GLU A 299 -4.53 -35.25 -7.94
N GLY A 300 -5.76 -34.89 -8.30
CA GLY A 300 -6.98 -35.28 -7.57
C GLY A 300 -7.36 -34.38 -6.39
N TYR A 301 -6.51 -33.43 -5.98
CA TYR A 301 -6.79 -32.50 -4.89
C TYR A 301 -6.78 -31.05 -5.39
N ALA A 302 -7.52 -30.18 -4.70
CA ALA A 302 -7.35 -28.75 -4.82
C ALA A 302 -5.98 -28.32 -4.26
N PRO A 303 -5.36 -27.26 -4.80
CA PRO A 303 -4.10 -26.76 -4.28
C PRO A 303 -4.26 -26.22 -2.87
N LEU A 304 -3.32 -26.56 -1.99
CA LEU A 304 -3.19 -25.95 -0.67
C LEU A 304 -2.29 -24.73 -0.78
N VAL A 305 -2.70 -23.61 -0.20
CA VAL A 305 -1.92 -22.37 -0.24
C VAL A 305 -1.63 -21.91 1.17
N PHE A 306 -0.39 -21.52 1.43
CA PHE A 306 0.07 -21.05 2.73
C PHE A 306 0.76 -19.69 2.59
N ILE A 307 0.50 -18.80 3.55
CA ILE A 307 1.35 -17.63 3.80
C ILE A 307 2.47 -18.09 4.73
N THR A 308 3.72 -18.04 4.28
CA THR A 308 4.89 -18.45 5.06
C THR A 308 5.60 -17.26 5.72
N SER A 309 5.32 -16.03 5.27
CA SER A 309 5.75 -14.79 5.91
C SER A 309 4.81 -13.66 5.48
N PRO A 310 4.37 -12.77 6.40
CA PRO A 310 4.55 -12.87 7.85
C PRO A 310 3.83 -14.10 8.43
N HIS A 311 4.14 -14.47 9.67
CA HIS A 311 3.37 -15.50 10.36
C HIS A 311 1.96 -14.97 10.66
N ILE A 312 0.94 -15.72 10.26
CA ILE A 312 -0.46 -15.36 10.49
C ILE A 312 -1.12 -16.51 11.26
N GLU A 313 -1.62 -16.19 12.46
CA GLU A 313 -2.41 -17.13 13.25
C GLU A 313 -3.71 -17.48 12.52
N PRO A 314 -3.98 -18.75 12.20
CA PRO A 314 -5.15 -19.13 11.41
C PRO A 314 -6.47 -18.80 12.12
N ARG A 315 -7.37 -18.10 11.43
CA ARG A 315 -8.73 -17.81 11.91
C ARG A 315 -9.73 -17.93 10.76
N SER A 316 -10.93 -18.42 11.05
CA SER A 316 -12.02 -18.49 10.07
C SER A 316 -12.44 -17.10 9.57
N ALA A 317 -12.40 -16.08 10.44
CA ALA A 317 -12.72 -14.68 10.13
C ALA A 317 -11.80 -14.02 9.09
N ILE A 318 -10.67 -14.65 8.76
CA ILE A 318 -9.76 -14.22 7.68
C ILE A 318 -9.63 -15.30 6.61
N HIS A 319 -10.55 -16.26 6.58
CA HIS A 319 -10.55 -17.40 5.67
C HIS A 319 -9.24 -18.18 5.64
N MET A 320 -8.74 -18.51 6.83
CA MET A 320 -7.70 -19.51 7.00
C MET A 320 -8.27 -20.73 7.71
N TYR A 321 -7.93 -21.91 7.18
CA TYR A 321 -8.23 -23.18 7.81
C TYR A 321 -7.33 -23.40 9.03
N LYS A 322 -7.75 -24.25 9.97
CA LYS A 322 -6.99 -24.56 11.20
C LYS A 322 -5.59 -25.09 10.91
N GLU A 323 -5.40 -25.73 9.76
CA GLU A 323 -4.13 -26.27 9.27
C GLU A 323 -3.20 -25.20 8.67
N GLY A 324 -3.63 -23.92 8.66
CA GLY A 324 -2.85 -22.77 8.21
C GLY A 324 -2.89 -22.49 6.71
N CYS A 325 -3.65 -23.26 5.94
CA CYS A 325 -3.87 -22.97 4.52
C CYS A 325 -5.04 -22.01 4.29
N LEU A 326 -4.99 -21.28 3.17
CA LEU A 326 -6.01 -20.31 2.78
C LEU A 326 -7.27 -21.02 2.27
N CYS A 327 -8.43 -20.47 2.63
CA CYS A 327 -9.74 -20.90 2.18
C CYS A 327 -10.21 -20.07 0.99
N LEU A 328 -9.61 -20.32 -0.18
CA LEU A 328 -9.75 -19.45 -1.35
C LEU A 328 -11.07 -19.60 -2.12
N PHE A 329 -11.83 -20.68 -1.95
CA PHE A 329 -13.10 -20.87 -2.66
C PHE A 329 -14.02 -21.81 -1.89
N TYR A 330 -15.32 -21.74 -2.18
CA TYR A 330 -16.32 -22.67 -1.65
C TYR A 330 -16.45 -23.94 -2.51
N PRO A 331 -16.12 -25.13 -1.96
CA PRO A 331 -16.21 -26.38 -2.71
C PRO A 331 -17.64 -26.78 -3.12
N GLY A 332 -18.69 -26.19 -2.54
CA GLY A 332 -20.08 -26.45 -2.94
C GLY A 332 -20.43 -25.80 -4.28
N GLU A 333 -19.94 -24.58 -4.53
CA GLU A 333 -20.17 -23.84 -5.79
C GLU A 333 -19.08 -24.13 -6.84
N PHE A 334 -17.85 -24.43 -6.42
CA PHE A 334 -16.74 -24.70 -7.32
C PHE A 334 -16.05 -26.03 -7.00
N LYS A 335 -16.11 -26.99 -7.93
CA LYS A 335 -15.39 -28.26 -7.83
C LYS A 335 -14.08 -28.19 -8.60
N TRP A 336 -12.97 -28.37 -7.89
CA TRP A 336 -11.66 -28.49 -8.51
C TRP A 336 -11.60 -29.72 -9.43
N ARG A 337 -11.11 -29.54 -10.66
CA ARG A 337 -10.94 -30.60 -11.66
C ARG A 337 -9.51 -30.63 -12.15
N ASN A 338 -9.10 -31.72 -12.79
CA ASN A 338 -7.77 -31.81 -13.41
C ASN A 338 -7.56 -30.77 -14.54
N THR A 339 -8.63 -30.22 -15.09
CA THR A 339 -8.59 -29.13 -16.09
C THR A 339 -8.52 -27.74 -15.45
N THR A 340 -8.74 -27.60 -14.14
CA THR A 340 -8.65 -26.33 -13.43
C THR A 340 -7.19 -25.93 -13.29
N LYS A 341 -6.83 -24.72 -13.73
CA LYS A 341 -5.44 -24.24 -13.71
C LYS A 341 -5.18 -23.38 -12.50
N ILE A 342 -4.13 -23.70 -11.74
CA ILE A 342 -3.65 -22.88 -10.61
C ILE A 342 -3.35 -21.46 -11.08
N ALA A 343 -2.79 -21.34 -12.28
CA ALA A 343 -2.43 -20.07 -12.88
C ALA A 343 -3.63 -19.15 -13.19
N GLU A 344 -4.81 -19.71 -13.46
CA GLU A 344 -5.99 -18.94 -13.87
C GLU A 344 -7.02 -18.75 -12.74
N TYR A 345 -6.97 -19.59 -11.70
CA TYR A 345 -7.94 -19.57 -10.60
C TYR A 345 -7.25 -19.27 -9.27
N THR A 346 -6.36 -20.14 -8.83
CA THR A 346 -5.77 -20.06 -7.49
C THR A 346 -4.94 -18.80 -7.29
N ILE A 347 -4.03 -18.46 -8.22
CA ILE A 347 -3.14 -17.31 -8.04
C ILE A 347 -3.92 -15.99 -7.94
N PRO A 348 -4.92 -15.71 -8.81
CA PRO A 348 -5.79 -14.56 -8.63
C PRO A 348 -6.50 -14.49 -7.28
N TRP A 349 -7.02 -15.62 -6.80
CA TRP A 349 -7.68 -15.68 -5.49
C TRP A 349 -6.72 -15.44 -4.33
N ILE A 350 -5.43 -15.79 -4.46
CA ILE A 350 -4.41 -15.43 -3.47
C ILE A 350 -4.23 -13.91 -3.40
N VAL A 351 -4.18 -13.24 -4.56
CA VAL A 351 -4.04 -11.77 -4.62
C VAL A 351 -5.26 -11.11 -3.97
N GLU A 352 -6.47 -11.55 -4.31
CA GLU A 352 -7.69 -11.06 -3.68
C GLU A 352 -7.69 -11.28 -2.16
N TRP A 353 -7.29 -12.48 -1.70
CA TRP A 353 -7.19 -12.78 -0.27
C TRP A 353 -6.23 -11.80 0.44
N VAL A 354 -5.06 -11.51 -0.15
CA VAL A 354 -4.10 -10.55 0.42
C VAL A 354 -4.71 -9.14 0.52
N LEU A 355 -5.44 -8.69 -0.50
CA LEU A 355 -6.11 -7.38 -0.47
C LEU A 355 -7.16 -7.31 0.65
N TYR A 356 -8.04 -8.30 0.76
CA TYR A 356 -9.05 -8.32 1.82
C TYR A 356 -8.43 -8.50 3.21
N TYR A 357 -7.34 -9.26 3.33
CA TYR A 357 -6.61 -9.39 4.59
C TYR A 357 -5.95 -8.07 5.02
N GLU A 358 -5.39 -7.29 4.10
CA GLU A 358 -4.86 -5.94 4.40
C GLU A 358 -5.93 -4.97 4.88
N ILE A 359 -7.13 -5.02 4.28
CA ILE A 359 -8.29 -4.27 4.77
C ILE A 359 -8.65 -4.74 6.18
N TRP A 360 -8.77 -6.06 6.40
CA TRP A 360 -9.13 -6.63 7.69
C TRP A 360 -8.15 -6.27 8.81
N LYS A 361 -6.83 -6.20 8.52
CA LYS A 361 -5.82 -5.75 9.50
C LYS A 361 -6.10 -4.35 10.05
N ILE A 362 -6.78 -3.51 9.28
CA ILE A 362 -7.09 -2.11 9.62
C ILE A 362 -8.50 -1.98 10.20
N THR A 363 -9.49 -2.58 9.53
CA THR A 363 -10.92 -2.38 9.84
C THR A 363 -11.49 -3.44 10.80
N GLY A 364 -10.82 -4.58 10.94
CA GLY A 364 -11.33 -5.76 11.62
C GLY A 364 -12.48 -6.47 10.91
N LYS A 365 -12.85 -6.04 9.69
CA LYS A 365 -13.99 -6.55 8.92
C LYS A 365 -13.50 -7.19 7.63
N TRP A 366 -14.00 -8.38 7.33
CA TRP A 366 -13.74 -9.04 6.05
C TRP A 366 -14.71 -8.49 5.01
N GLU A 367 -14.20 -8.11 3.84
CA GLU A 367 -14.98 -7.49 2.76
C GLU A 367 -15.00 -8.32 1.48
N GLY A 368 -14.30 -9.46 1.45
CA GLY A 368 -14.34 -10.38 0.33
C GLY A 368 -15.68 -11.12 0.26
N ALA A 369 -16.09 -11.56 -0.92
CA ALA A 369 -17.34 -12.29 -1.07
C ALA A 369 -17.28 -13.63 -0.32
N GLU A 370 -18.13 -13.81 0.69
CA GLU A 370 -18.19 -15.03 1.51
C GLU A 370 -19.42 -15.88 1.19
N HIS A 371 -19.32 -17.19 1.38
CA HIS A 371 -20.48 -18.05 1.44
C HIS A 371 -21.17 -17.88 2.81
N LEU A 372 -22.47 -17.57 2.81
CA LEU A 372 -23.26 -17.44 4.03
C LEU A 372 -23.38 -18.81 4.72
N HIS A 373 -22.95 -18.89 5.98
CA HIS A 373 -22.94 -20.13 6.77
C HIS A 373 -24.31 -20.55 7.29
#